data_AF-A0A6M0RYD1-F1
#
_entry.id   AF-A0A6M0RYD1-F1
#
_cell.length_a   1.000
_cell.length_b   1.000
_cell.length_c   1.000
_cell.angle_alpha   90.00
_cell.angle_beta   90.00
_cell.angle_gamma   90.00
#
_symmetry.space_group_name_H-M   'P 1'
#
loop_
_entity.id
_entity.type
_entity.pdbx_description
1 polymer ?
#
loop_
_entity_poly.entity_id
_entity_poly.type
_entity_poly.pdbx_seq_one_letter_code
_entity_poly.pdbx_strand_id
1 'polypeptide(L)'
;MKILCRWILLGVIELLVCLFLIATIAPQFLNSNYPFLGVLIWLVVLGLLSLSVGAVIMRWIDARIARRLFVHHFPEYYQLTWIDFIGTTSLNVRRDIETFSILSVEPDAYRFQLSASDLLRQYQK
;
A
#
# COMPACT_ATOMS: atom_id res chain seq x y z
N MET A 1 -10.05 6.98 -4.75
CA MET A 1 -9.54 8.36 -4.52
C MET A 1 -9.26 8.69 -3.04
N LYS A 2 -10.14 8.31 -2.09
CA LYS A 2 -9.98 8.62 -0.65
C LYS A 2 -8.72 8.02 0.01
N ILE A 3 -8.30 6.83 -0.44
CA ILE A 3 -7.13 6.14 0.09
C ILE A 3 -5.86 6.91 -0.26
N LEU A 4 -5.65 7.24 -1.54
CA LEU A 4 -4.48 8.00 -2.01
C LEU A 4 -4.29 9.32 -1.24
N CYS A 5 -5.36 10.11 -1.06
CA CYS A 5 -5.30 11.34 -0.28
C CYS A 5 -4.87 11.12 1.18
N ARG A 6 -5.31 10.03 1.81
CA ARG A 6 -4.86 9.68 3.18
C ARG A 6 -3.36 9.35 3.21
N TRP A 7 -2.85 8.65 2.21
CA TRP A 7 -1.41 8.34 2.10
C TRP A 7 -0.57 9.60 1.92
N ILE A 8 -1.01 10.50 1.03
CA ILE A 8 -0.34 11.78 0.81
C ILE A 8 -0.36 12.60 2.09
N LEU A 9 -1.50 12.70 2.77
CA LEU A 9 -1.62 13.42 4.04
C LEU A 9 -0.70 12.85 5.12
N LEU A 10 -0.64 11.51 5.25
CA LEU A 10 0.23 10.85 6.20
C LEU A 10 1.70 11.15 5.92
N GLY A 11 2.12 11.07 4.65
CA GLY A 11 3.48 11.40 4.23
C GLY A 11 3.84 12.87 4.49
N VAL A 12 2.91 13.80 4.24
CA VAL A 12 3.13 15.24 4.53
C VAL A 12 3.29 15.47 6.03
N ILE A 13 2.45 14.86 6.87
CA ILE A 13 2.57 14.97 8.34
C ILE A 13 3.90 14.42 8.81
N GLU A 14 4.31 13.25 8.32
CA GLU A 14 5.57 12.61 8.67
C GLU A 14 6.78 13.48 8.29
N LEU A 15 6.73 14.09 7.10
CA LEU A 15 7.77 15.02 6.63
C LEU A 15 7.85 16.27 7.51
N LEU A 16 6.70 16.85 7.91
CA LEU A 16 6.65 17.99 8.82
C LEU A 16 7.21 17.66 10.21
N VAL A 17 6.89 16.48 10.75
CA VAL A 17 7.42 16.00 12.03
C VAL A 17 8.95 15.81 11.95
N CYS A 18 9.44 15.20 10.87
CA CYS A 18 10.88 15.01 10.65
C CYS A 18 11.61 16.36 10.52
N LEU A 19 11.05 17.30 9.76
CA LEU A 19 11.56 18.67 9.65
C LEU A 19 11.61 19.37 10.99
N PHE A 20 10.55 19.26 11.79
CA PHE A 20 10.50 19.85 13.12
C PHE A 20 11.61 19.29 14.03
N LEU A 21 11.76 17.95 14.08
CA LEU A 21 12.79 17.28 14.88
C LEU A 21 14.22 17.70 14.49
N ILE A 22 14.51 17.77 13.18
CA ILE A 22 15.84 18.16 12.68
C ILE A 22 16.09 19.66 12.86
N ALA A 23 15.09 20.52 12.64
CA ALA A 23 15.29 21.97 12.65
C ALA A 23 15.31 22.56 14.06
N THR A 24 14.56 22.00 15.01
CA THR A 24 14.38 22.59 16.35
C THR A 24 15.14 21.84 17.44
N ILE A 25 15.03 20.52 17.47
CA ILE A 25 15.50 19.70 18.60
C ILE A 25 16.94 19.25 18.35
N ALA A 26 17.27 18.73 17.16
CA ALA A 26 18.61 18.25 16.87
C ALA A 26 19.74 19.30 17.07
N PRO A 27 19.60 20.58 16.66
CA PRO A 27 20.67 21.57 16.80
C PRO A 27 20.91 21.97 18.26
N GLN A 28 19.85 21.99 19.08
CA GLN A 28 19.95 22.28 20.51
C GLN A 28 20.80 21.23 21.22
N PHE A 29 20.61 19.94 20.90
CA PHE A 29 21.40 18.87 21.50
C PHE A 29 22.81 18.77 20.92
N LEU A 30 22.98 18.98 19.61
CA LEU A 30 24.29 18.96 18.94
C LEU A 30 25.25 20.01 19.50
N ASN A 31 24.73 21.16 19.93
CA ASN A 31 25.52 22.25 20.50
C ASN A 31 25.49 22.27 22.05
N SER A 32 25.05 21.17 22.68
CA SER A 32 24.97 21.03 24.14
C SER A 32 26.02 20.05 24.68
N ASN A 33 26.01 19.85 25.99
CA ASN A 33 26.83 18.83 26.66
C ASN A 33 26.43 17.38 26.30
N TYR A 34 25.35 17.17 25.52
CA TYR A 34 24.86 15.87 25.10
C TYR A 34 24.70 15.75 23.56
N PRO A 35 25.79 15.89 22.78
CA PRO A 35 25.73 15.86 21.31
C PRO A 35 25.22 14.51 20.76
N PHE A 36 25.44 13.42 21.49
CA PHE A 36 24.95 12.08 21.14
C PHE A 36 23.42 12.00 21.04
N LEU A 37 22.68 12.80 21.82
CA LEU A 37 21.22 12.88 21.70
C LEU A 37 20.80 13.50 20.37
N GLY A 38 21.53 14.51 19.90
CA GLY A 38 21.31 15.12 18.58
C GLY A 38 21.53 14.13 17.43
N VAL A 39 22.58 13.30 17.53
CA VAL A 39 22.84 12.21 16.57
C VAL A 39 21.75 11.14 16.62
N LEU A 40 21.26 10.79 17.81
CA LEU A 40 20.16 9.83 17.97
C LEU A 40 18.88 10.30 17.27
N ILE A 41 18.54 11.59 17.38
CA ILE A 41 17.39 12.19 16.70
C ILE A 41 17.53 12.06 15.17
N TRP A 42 18.73 12.29 14.63
CA TRP A 42 19.00 12.08 13.22
C TRP A 42 18.77 10.62 12.78
N LEU A 43 19.23 9.65 13.58
CA LEU A 43 19.01 8.24 13.29
C LEU A 43 17.53 7.85 13.36
N VAL A 44 16.78 8.39 14.33
CA VAL A 44 15.33 8.16 14.44
C VAL A 44 14.60 8.71 13.23
N VAL A 45 14.94 9.93 12.78
CA VAL A 45 14.32 10.54 11.60
C VAL A 45 14.63 9.74 10.33
N LEU A 46 15.88 9.33 10.13
CA LEU A 46 16.27 8.47 9.02
C LEU A 46 15.52 7.12 9.07
N GLY A 47 15.37 6.53 10.26
CA GLY A 47 14.63 5.30 10.47
C GLY A 47 13.15 5.43 10.10
N LEU A 48 12.48 6.49 10.57
CA LEU A 48 11.08 6.79 10.25
C LEU A 48 10.86 6.94 8.74
N LEU A 49 11.68 7.77 8.08
CA LEU A 49 11.60 7.97 6.63
C LEU A 49 11.86 6.67 5.87
N SER A 50 12.84 5.87 6.29
CA SER A 50 13.17 4.59 5.65
C SER A 50 12.03 3.57 5.78
N LEU A 51 11.39 3.49 6.95
CA LEU A 51 10.24 2.63 7.19
C LEU A 51 9.03 3.04 6.35
N SER A 52 8.76 4.33 6.26
CA SER A 52 7.66 4.88 5.45
C SER A 52 7.84 4.58 3.97
N VAL A 53 9.02 4.87 3.42
CA VAL A 53 9.38 4.54 2.03
C VAL A 53 9.31 3.03 1.80
N GLY A 54 9.85 2.23 2.73
CA GLY A 54 9.79 0.78 2.66
C GLY A 54 8.36 0.23 2.62
N ALA A 55 7.45 0.78 3.43
CA ALA A 55 6.04 0.39 3.44
C ALA A 55 5.34 0.71 2.11
N VAL A 56 5.64 1.87 1.51
CA VAL A 56 5.12 2.23 0.18
C VAL A 56 5.64 1.28 -0.89
N ILE A 57 6.95 1.00 -0.90
CA ILE A 57 7.58 0.08 -1.86
C ILE A 57 6.96 -1.32 -1.76
N MET A 58 6.80 -1.85 -0.54
CA MET A 58 6.19 -3.16 -0.33
C MET A 58 4.77 -3.22 -0.89
N ARG A 59 3.94 -2.20 -0.62
CA ARG A 59 2.59 -2.10 -1.17
C ARG A 59 2.58 -2.00 -2.69
N TRP A 60 3.57 -1.32 -3.26
CA TRP A 60 3.73 -1.18 -4.70
C TRP A 60 4.07 -2.50 -5.38
N ILE A 61 4.97 -3.27 -4.78
CA ILE A 61 5.33 -4.62 -5.22
C ILE A 61 4.09 -5.52 -5.14
N ASP A 62 3.38 -5.48 -4.01
CA ASP A 62 2.21 -6.32 -3.78
C ASP A 62 1.08 -6.02 -4.79
N ALA A 63 0.82 -4.74 -5.08
CA ALA A 63 -0.16 -4.34 -6.11
C ALA A 63 0.24 -4.82 -7.52
N ARG A 64 1.54 -4.84 -7.85
CA ARG A 64 2.02 -5.41 -9.12
C ARG A 64 1.81 -6.92 -9.19
N ILE A 65 2.08 -7.63 -8.09
CA ILE A 65 1.87 -9.09 -8.00
C ILE A 65 0.37 -9.41 -8.09
N ALA A 66 -0.47 -8.67 -7.36
CA ALA A 66 -1.92 -8.77 -7.40
C ALA A 66 -2.48 -8.59 -8.82
N ARG A 67 -2.05 -7.54 -9.53
CA ARG A 67 -2.41 -7.33 -10.94
C ARG A 67 -1.99 -8.50 -11.81
N ARG A 68 -0.75 -8.97 -11.67
CA ARG A 68 -0.23 -10.08 -12.48
C ARG A 68 -1.07 -11.35 -12.26
N LEU A 69 -1.41 -11.66 -11.01
CA LEU A 69 -2.30 -12.78 -10.67
C LEU A 69 -3.68 -12.64 -11.31
N PHE A 70 -4.29 -11.46 -11.17
CA PHE A 70 -5.63 -11.19 -11.70
C PHE A 70 -5.68 -11.29 -13.23
N VAL A 71 -4.76 -10.63 -13.93
CA VAL A 71 -4.70 -10.62 -15.41
C VAL A 71 -4.32 -12.00 -15.96
N HIS A 72 -3.56 -12.81 -15.22
CA HIS A 72 -3.27 -14.18 -15.63
C HIS A 72 -4.53 -15.06 -15.64
N HIS A 73 -5.44 -14.85 -14.70
CA HIS A 73 -6.69 -15.61 -14.61
C HIS A 73 -7.82 -15.01 -15.48
N PHE A 74 -7.82 -13.68 -15.65
CA PHE A 74 -8.80 -12.95 -16.46
C PHE A 74 -8.09 -12.05 -17.49
N PRO A 75 -7.63 -12.61 -18.62
CA PRO A 75 -6.83 -11.88 -19.61
C PRO A 75 -7.58 -10.72 -20.29
N GLU A 76 -8.91 -10.79 -20.29
CA GLU A 76 -9.81 -9.74 -20.80
C GLU A 76 -9.60 -8.38 -20.12
N TYR A 77 -9.06 -8.38 -18.88
CA TYR A 77 -8.83 -7.19 -18.09
C TYR A 77 -7.37 -6.69 -18.12
N TYR A 78 -6.60 -7.03 -19.17
CA TYR A 78 -5.20 -6.60 -19.33
C TYR A 78 -4.99 -5.08 -19.22
N GLN A 79 -6.00 -4.30 -19.63
CA GLN A 79 -5.99 -2.83 -19.61
C GLN A 79 -5.86 -2.23 -18.20
N LEU A 80 -6.15 -3.03 -17.16
CA LEU A 80 -6.02 -2.58 -15.78
C LEU A 80 -4.57 -2.33 -15.39
N THR A 81 -4.39 -1.26 -14.65
CA THR A 81 -3.09 -0.83 -14.17
C THR A 81 -2.86 -1.32 -12.75
N TRP A 82 -1.61 -1.34 -12.31
CA TRP A 82 -1.29 -1.65 -10.91
C TRP A 82 -1.94 -0.66 -9.92
N ILE A 83 -2.31 0.54 -10.40
CA ILE A 83 -2.97 1.58 -9.59
C ILE A 83 -4.34 1.08 -9.10
N ASP A 84 -5.04 0.32 -9.94
CA ASP A 84 -6.35 -0.26 -9.63
C ASP A 84 -6.29 -1.33 -8.52
N PHE A 85 -5.07 -1.79 -8.19
CA PHE A 85 -4.81 -2.77 -7.13
C PHE A 85 -4.12 -2.16 -5.90
N ILE A 86 -3.89 -0.84 -5.87
CA ILE A 86 -3.32 -0.16 -4.69
C ILE A 86 -4.27 -0.29 -3.51
N GLY A 87 -3.79 -0.91 -2.43
CA GLY A 87 -4.59 -1.12 -1.22
C GLY A 87 -5.16 -2.54 -1.10
N THR A 88 -5.01 -3.35 -2.16
CA THR A 88 -5.31 -4.78 -2.15
C THR A 88 -4.03 -5.59 -2.00
N THR A 89 -4.11 -6.71 -1.29
CA THR A 89 -3.00 -7.67 -1.15
C THR A 89 -3.12 -8.75 -2.21
N SER A 90 -1.98 -9.27 -2.66
CA SER A 90 -1.91 -10.40 -3.59
C SER A 90 -2.62 -11.65 -3.05
N LEU A 91 -2.60 -11.85 -1.72
CA LEU A 91 -3.32 -12.92 -1.03
C LEU A 91 -4.84 -12.80 -1.14
N ASN A 92 -5.39 -11.59 -1.00
CA ASN A 92 -6.84 -11.37 -1.15
C ASN A 92 -7.26 -11.68 -2.59
N VAL A 93 -6.50 -11.20 -3.57
CA VAL A 93 -6.76 -11.51 -4.99
C VAL A 93 -6.74 -13.01 -5.25
N ARG A 94 -5.77 -13.73 -4.71
CA ARG A 94 -5.71 -15.18 -4.86
C ARG A 94 -6.94 -15.87 -4.25
N ARG A 95 -7.31 -15.50 -3.02
CA ARG A 95 -8.48 -16.08 -2.33
C ARG A 95 -9.77 -15.81 -3.10
N ASP A 96 -9.93 -14.60 -3.63
CA ASP A 96 -11.12 -14.20 -4.37
C ASP A 96 -11.20 -14.93 -5.73
N ILE A 97 -10.06 -15.14 -6.41
CA ILE A 97 -9.98 -15.99 -7.61
C ILE A 97 -10.34 -17.45 -7.29
N GLU A 98 -9.80 -18.02 -6.23
CA GLU A 98 -10.11 -19.40 -5.81
C GLU A 98 -11.60 -19.55 -5.50
N THR A 99 -12.17 -18.60 -4.75
CA THR A 99 -13.60 -18.58 -4.43
C THR A 99 -14.46 -18.50 -5.69
N PHE A 100 -14.07 -17.65 -6.65
CA PHE A 100 -14.73 -17.55 -7.95
C PHE A 100 -14.69 -18.87 -8.72
N SER A 101 -13.52 -19.54 -8.75
CA SER A 101 -13.36 -20.82 -9.44
C SER A 101 -14.26 -21.91 -8.86
N ILE A 102 -14.42 -21.97 -7.53
CA ILE A 102 -15.28 -22.93 -6.83
C ILE A 102 -16.76 -22.65 -7.14
N LEU A 103 -17.17 -21.38 -7.04
CA LEU A 103 -18.55 -20.97 -7.29
C LEU A 103 -18.95 -21.18 -8.74
N SER A 104 -18.03 -21.04 -9.70
CA SER A 104 -18.32 -21.25 -11.12
C SER A 104 -18.62 -22.72 -11.51
N VAL A 105 -18.30 -23.67 -10.62
CA VAL A 105 -18.48 -25.12 -10.83
C VAL A 105 -19.80 -25.62 -10.21
N GLU A 106 -20.45 -24.86 -9.32
CA GLU A 106 -21.72 -25.26 -8.72
C GLU A 106 -22.90 -25.12 -9.71
N PRO A 107 -23.79 -26.13 -9.83
CA PRO A 107 -24.89 -26.11 -10.80
C PRO A 107 -25.93 -25.00 -10.55
N ASP A 108 -25.94 -24.39 -9.36
CA ASP A 108 -26.79 -23.24 -9.02
C ASP A 108 -26.12 -21.87 -9.26
N ALA A 109 -24.88 -21.84 -9.74
CA ALA A 109 -24.09 -20.62 -9.97
C ALA A 109 -24.75 -19.64 -10.96
N TYR A 110 -25.64 -20.12 -11.82
CA TYR A 110 -26.39 -19.28 -12.76
C TYR A 110 -27.25 -18.21 -12.06
N ARG A 111 -27.64 -18.42 -10.78
CA ARG A 111 -28.40 -17.45 -9.99
C ARG A 111 -27.53 -16.33 -9.41
N PHE A 112 -26.25 -16.58 -9.26
CA PHE A 112 -25.26 -15.59 -8.82
C PHE A 112 -24.39 -15.27 -10.03
N GLN A 113 -24.84 -14.33 -10.87
CA GLN A 113 -24.02 -13.73 -11.92
C GLN A 113 -22.85 -12.94 -11.30
N LEU A 114 -21.97 -13.59 -10.54
CA LEU A 114 -20.67 -13.04 -10.18
C LEU A 114 -19.90 -12.98 -11.49
N SER A 115 -19.74 -11.77 -12.00
CA SER A 115 -18.83 -11.49 -13.10
C SER A 115 -17.47 -11.14 -12.52
N ALA A 116 -16.38 -11.42 -13.25
CA ALA A 116 -15.04 -10.94 -12.90
C ALA A 116 -15.00 -9.41 -12.70
N SER A 117 -15.95 -8.67 -13.30
CA SER A 117 -16.15 -7.23 -13.08
C SER A 117 -16.60 -6.87 -11.66
N ASP A 118 -17.29 -7.77 -10.96
CA ASP A 118 -17.74 -7.54 -9.57
C ASP A 118 -16.57 -7.66 -8.59
N LEU A 119 -15.68 -8.63 -8.83
CA LEU A 119 -14.39 -8.72 -8.13
C LEU A 119 -13.57 -7.45 -8.35
N LEU A 120 -13.59 -6.92 -9.57
CA LEU A 120 -12.89 -5.69 -9.88
C LEU A 120 -13.42 -4.47 -9.13
N ARG A 121 -14.75 -4.33 -9.08
CA ARG A 121 -15.42 -3.25 -8.34
C ARG A 121 -15.09 -3.27 -6.85
N GLN A 122 -14.82 -4.45 -6.29
CA GLN A 122 -14.43 -4.58 -4.90
C GLN A 122 -13.04 -3.99 -4.63
N TYR A 123 -12.11 -4.07 -5.58
CA TYR A 123 -10.78 -3.47 -5.45
C TYR A 123 -10.75 -1.97 -5.74
N GLN A 124 -11.72 -1.46 -6.50
CA GLN A 124 -11.79 -0.03 -6.88
C GLN A 124 -12.55 0.87 -5.89
N LYS A 125 -13.23 0.30 -4.89
CA LYS A 125 -13.95 1.05 -3.83
C LYS A 125 -13.01 1.60 -2.75
#